data_AF-A0A6M1ZQF3-F1
#
_entry.id   AF-A0A6M1ZQF3-F1
#
_cell.length_a   1.000
_cell.length_b   1.000
_cell.length_c   1.000
_cell.angle_alpha   90.00
_cell.angle_beta   90.00
_cell.angle_gamma   90.00
#
_symmetry.space_group_name_H-M   'P 1'
#
loop_
_entity.id
_entity.type
_entity.pdbx_description
1 polymer ?
#
loop_
_entity_poly.entity_id
_entity_poly.type
_entity_poly.pdbx_seq_one_letter_code
_entity_poly.pdbx_strand_id
1 'polypeptide(L)'
;MKILPTYPTNEAQEIDEALNILELTIRLETGFRYEFINHKCFESNMEINKNTNSIFNDNYHAGKNPVLKNRFRNLVLTAIGTASSALDKALDKKFGNKNPEDHSQVGSIRNIIYMIRCAFTHDPCNPTWICYEKYQKKPYALTIDKSVSKRIIFAENSSQTLNFEYDFEKLTDTSVNFKHFHALDGFFLLAEYAHTLVSN
;
A
#
# COMPACT_ATOMS: atom_id res chain seq x y z
N MET A 1 2.13 7.82 -32.31
CA MET A 1 2.24 8.81 -31.23
C MET A 1 3.17 8.22 -30.16
N LYS A 2 4.32 8.84 -29.86
CA LYS A 2 5.15 8.38 -28.73
C LYS A 2 4.51 8.90 -27.45
N ILE A 3 3.99 8.01 -26.62
CA ILE A 3 3.51 8.35 -25.28
C ILE A 3 4.76 8.51 -24.42
N LEU A 4 5.09 9.75 -24.05
CA LEU A 4 6.16 10.01 -23.09
C LEU A 4 5.60 9.86 -21.67
N PRO A 5 6.31 9.18 -20.76
CA PRO A 5 5.88 9.09 -19.38
C PRO A 5 5.87 10.50 -18.75
N THR A 6 4.76 10.84 -18.11
CA THR A 6 4.66 12.00 -17.22
C THR A 6 5.04 11.57 -15.81
N TYR A 7 5.92 12.32 -15.17
CA TYR A 7 6.37 12.05 -13.80
C TYR A 7 5.77 13.06 -12.82
N PRO A 8 5.42 12.66 -11.59
CA PRO A 8 5.06 13.58 -10.54
C PRO A 8 6.14 14.65 -10.31
N THR A 9 5.74 15.87 -9.99
CA THR A 9 6.66 17.02 -9.86
C THR A 9 6.90 17.45 -8.40
N ASN A 10 6.14 16.90 -7.45
CA ASN A 10 6.29 17.13 -6.01
C ASN A 10 5.77 15.95 -5.18
N GLU A 11 5.98 15.98 -3.87
CA GLU A 11 5.69 14.89 -2.94
C GLU A 11 4.21 14.57 -2.85
N ALA A 12 3.35 15.59 -2.83
CA ALA A 12 1.91 15.40 -2.79
C ALA A 12 1.42 14.70 -4.08
N GLN A 13 1.94 15.11 -5.24
CA GLN A 13 1.65 14.43 -6.52
C GLN A 13 2.19 13.00 -6.56
N GLU A 14 3.36 12.72 -5.97
CA GLU A 14 3.88 11.35 -5.86
C GLU A 14 2.97 10.47 -5.01
N ILE A 15 2.46 10.99 -3.89
CA ILE A 15 1.48 10.29 -3.05
C ILE A 15 0.18 10.08 -3.82
N ASP A 16 -0.36 11.13 -4.43
CA ASP A 16 -1.61 11.06 -5.19
C ASP A 16 -1.53 10.01 -6.31
N GLU A 17 -0.44 9.97 -7.06
CA GLU A 17 -0.24 8.97 -8.11
C GLU A 17 -0.15 7.56 -7.53
N ALA A 18 0.57 7.36 -6.43
CA ALA A 18 0.67 6.06 -5.79
C ALA A 18 -0.69 5.59 -5.22
N LEU A 19 -1.49 6.51 -4.68
CA LEU A 19 -2.86 6.25 -4.23
C LEU A 19 -3.81 5.96 -5.39
N ASN A 20 -3.69 6.66 -6.52
CA ASN A 20 -4.45 6.39 -7.73
C ASN A 20 -4.13 4.99 -8.29
N ILE A 21 -2.85 4.59 -8.29
CA ILE A 21 -2.44 3.22 -8.67
C ILE A 21 -3.08 2.21 -7.73
N LEU A 22 -3.01 2.42 -6.41
CA LEU A 22 -3.63 1.53 -5.44
C LEU A 22 -5.15 1.41 -5.67
N GLU A 23 -5.84 2.53 -5.84
CA GLU A 23 -7.27 2.56 -6.16
C GLU A 23 -7.59 1.78 -7.44
N LEU A 24 -6.81 1.99 -8.51
CA LEU A 24 -6.96 1.27 -9.77
C LEU A 24 -6.82 -0.24 -9.56
N THR A 25 -5.79 -0.69 -8.83
CA THR A 25 -5.56 -2.12 -8.60
C THR A 25 -6.69 -2.78 -7.80
N ILE A 26 -7.29 -2.07 -6.85
CA ILE A 26 -8.45 -2.55 -6.08
C ILE A 26 -9.69 -2.61 -6.95
N ARG A 27 -9.93 -1.59 -7.79
CA ARG A 27 -11.03 -1.59 -8.76
C ARG A 27 -10.90 -2.76 -9.73
N LEU A 28 -9.69 -3.07 -10.19
CA LEU A 28 -9.41 -4.22 -11.04
C LEU A 28 -9.66 -5.56 -10.33
N GLU A 29 -9.19 -5.71 -9.09
CA GLU A 29 -9.43 -6.91 -8.28
C GLU A 29 -10.92 -7.12 -8.00
N THR A 30 -11.62 -6.04 -7.63
CA THR A 30 -13.06 -6.00 -7.39
C THR A 30 -13.83 -6.35 -8.66
N GLY A 31 -13.45 -5.73 -9.80
CA GLY A 31 -14.02 -6.00 -11.11
C GLY A 31 -13.88 -7.46 -11.52
N PHE A 32 -12.72 -8.07 -11.27
CA PHE A 32 -12.50 -9.48 -11.52
C PHE A 32 -13.31 -10.38 -10.55
N ARG A 33 -13.32 -10.05 -9.25
CA ARG A 33 -14.01 -10.82 -8.21
C ARG A 33 -15.52 -10.89 -8.43
N TYR A 34 -16.13 -9.80 -8.90
CA TYR A 34 -17.56 -9.71 -9.19
C TYR A 34 -17.89 -9.96 -10.68
N GLU A 35 -16.95 -10.54 -11.43
CA GLU A 35 -17.12 -10.94 -12.83
C GLU A 35 -17.47 -9.80 -13.81
N PHE A 36 -17.30 -8.53 -13.41
CA PHE A 36 -17.35 -7.38 -14.32
C PHE A 36 -16.19 -7.38 -15.32
N ILE A 37 -15.06 -7.98 -14.94
CA ILE A 37 -13.90 -8.24 -15.81
C ILE A 37 -13.72 -9.76 -15.91
N ASN A 38 -13.93 -10.31 -17.10
CA ASN A 38 -13.81 -11.75 -17.33
C ASN A 38 -12.35 -12.15 -17.60
N HIS A 39 -11.94 -13.37 -17.23
CA HIS A 39 -10.63 -13.93 -17.52
C HIS A 39 -10.25 -13.87 -19.01
N LYS A 40 -11.24 -13.98 -19.89
CA LYS A 40 -11.07 -13.83 -21.35
C LYS A 40 -10.45 -12.50 -21.78
N CYS A 41 -10.63 -11.43 -21.00
CA CYS A 41 -10.01 -10.13 -21.27
C CYS A 41 -8.47 -10.17 -21.22
N PHE A 42 -7.90 -11.21 -20.61
CA PHE A 42 -6.46 -11.41 -20.49
C PHE A 42 -5.93 -12.49 -21.43
N GLU A 43 -6.79 -13.14 -22.22
CA GLU A 43 -6.41 -14.14 -23.24
C GLU A 43 -5.94 -13.45 -24.52
N SER A 44 -4.96 -12.55 -24.39
CA SER A 44 -4.32 -11.88 -25.53
C SER A 44 -2.92 -12.44 -25.73
N ASN A 45 -2.54 -12.68 -26.98
CA ASN A 45 -1.15 -12.94 -27.33
C ASN A 45 -0.33 -11.68 -27.05
N MET A 46 0.57 -11.74 -26.08
CA MET A 46 1.47 -10.64 -25.76
C MET A 46 2.88 -11.00 -26.22
N GLU A 47 3.34 -10.34 -27.28
CA GLU A 47 4.73 -10.46 -27.72
C GLU A 47 5.61 -9.49 -26.93
N ILE A 48 6.46 -10.02 -26.04
CA ILE A 48 7.50 -9.22 -25.37
C ILE A 48 8.76 -9.29 -26.22
N ASN A 49 9.05 -8.24 -26.99
CA ASN A 49 10.29 -8.13 -27.74
C ASN A 49 11.43 -7.69 -26.81
N LYS A 50 12.21 -8.65 -26.31
CA LYS A 50 13.53 -8.35 -25.76
C LYS A 50 14.50 -8.28 -26.94
N ASN A 51 15.40 -7.29 -26.94
CA ASN A 51 16.46 -7.05 -27.95
C ASN A 51 17.42 -8.25 -28.22
N THR A 52 17.06 -9.45 -27.81
CA THR A 52 17.76 -10.73 -27.92
C THR A 52 16.86 -11.80 -28.56
N ASN A 53 16.35 -11.59 -29.78
CA ASN A 53 15.69 -12.60 -30.65
C ASN A 53 14.72 -13.64 -30.02
N SER A 54 14.16 -13.37 -28.84
CA SER A 54 13.29 -14.31 -28.13
C SER A 54 11.92 -13.67 -28.03
N ILE A 55 11.05 -14.06 -28.96
CA ILE A 55 9.62 -13.79 -28.88
C ILE A 55 9.05 -14.80 -27.88
N PHE A 56 8.66 -14.32 -26.70
CA PHE A 56 7.80 -15.10 -25.84
C PHE A 56 6.39 -15.04 -26.42
N ASN A 57 5.98 -16.09 -27.13
CA ASN A 57 4.57 -16.41 -27.28
C ASN A 57 4.15 -17.17 -26.03
N ASP A 58 4.02 -16.44 -24.91
CA ASP A 58 3.27 -16.99 -23.80
C ASP A 58 1.81 -16.87 -24.22
N ASN A 59 1.21 -17.99 -24.64
CA ASN A 59 -0.23 -18.10 -24.61
C ASN A 59 -0.58 -17.84 -23.15
N TYR A 60 -1.06 -16.63 -22.83
CA TYR A 60 -1.52 -16.32 -21.50
C TYR A 60 -2.74 -17.21 -21.25
N HIS A 61 -2.46 -18.43 -20.82
CA HIS A 61 -3.46 -19.33 -20.33
C HIS A 61 -3.85 -18.69 -19.02
N ALA A 62 -4.97 -17.99 -19.03
CA ALA A 62 -5.77 -17.72 -17.86
C ALA A 62 -6.06 -19.07 -17.19
N GLY A 63 -5.07 -19.61 -16.48
CA GLY A 63 -5.23 -20.79 -15.66
C GLY A 63 -6.41 -20.51 -14.74
N LYS A 64 -7.24 -21.54 -14.57
CA LYS A 64 -8.42 -21.62 -13.69
C LYS A 64 -8.47 -20.46 -12.69
N ASN A 65 -9.61 -19.75 -12.65
CA ASN A 65 -10.00 -18.64 -11.75
C ASN A 65 -9.08 -18.36 -10.52
N PRO A 66 -8.70 -19.34 -9.66
CA PRO A 66 -7.73 -19.14 -8.57
C PRO A 66 -6.38 -18.50 -8.93
N VAL A 67 -5.77 -18.80 -10.09
CA VAL A 67 -4.44 -18.24 -10.44
C VAL A 67 -4.54 -16.75 -10.75
N LEU A 68 -5.55 -16.34 -11.52
CA LEU A 68 -5.83 -14.94 -11.80
C LEU A 68 -6.18 -14.16 -10.53
N LYS A 69 -7.00 -14.75 -9.64
CA LYS A 69 -7.34 -14.14 -8.36
C LYS A 69 -6.09 -13.81 -7.52
N ASN A 70 -5.12 -14.74 -7.46
CA ASN A 70 -3.85 -14.49 -6.76
C ASN A 70 -3.02 -13.39 -7.42
N ARG A 71 -3.03 -13.30 -8.77
CA ARG A 71 -2.33 -12.24 -9.50
C ARG A 71 -2.88 -10.85 -9.19
N PHE A 72 -4.21 -10.68 -9.17
CA PHE A 72 -4.83 -9.41 -8.77
C PHE A 72 -4.54 -9.06 -7.32
N ARG A 73 -4.59 -10.06 -6.42
CA ARG A 73 -4.21 -9.84 -5.02
C ARG A 73 -2.76 -9.37 -4.89
N ASN A 74 -1.82 -10.01 -5.58
CA ASN A 74 -0.41 -9.61 -5.55
C ASN A 74 -0.19 -8.22 -6.17
N LEU A 75 -0.99 -7.86 -7.17
CA LEU A 75 -0.98 -6.52 -7.75
C LEU A 75 -1.41 -5.46 -6.72
N VAL A 76 -2.48 -5.71 -5.96
CA VAL A 76 -2.90 -4.83 -4.85
C VAL A 76 -1.81 -4.72 -3.79
N LEU A 77 -1.20 -5.84 -3.39
CA LEU A 77 -0.08 -5.85 -2.42
C LEU A 77 1.10 -5.01 -2.93
N THR A 78 1.45 -5.15 -4.21
CA THR A 78 2.52 -4.34 -4.83
C THR A 78 2.18 -2.85 -4.79
N ALA A 79 0.94 -2.48 -5.09
CA ALA A 79 0.51 -1.08 -5.04
C ALA A 79 0.54 -0.50 -3.62
N ILE A 80 0.25 -1.29 -2.58
CA ILE A 80 0.43 -0.89 -1.18
C ILE A 80 1.92 -0.64 -0.89
N GLY A 81 2.82 -1.52 -1.37
CA GLY A 81 4.27 -1.32 -1.27
C GLY A 81 4.73 -0.02 -1.94
N THR A 82 4.20 0.28 -3.12
CA THR A 82 4.47 1.54 -3.84
C THR A 82 3.95 2.75 -3.07
N ALA A 83 2.70 2.72 -2.60
CA ALA A 83 2.10 3.80 -1.83
C ALA A 83 2.83 4.06 -0.51
N SER A 84 3.16 3.00 0.25
CA SER A 84 3.94 3.14 1.48
C SER A 84 5.33 3.73 1.23
N SER A 85 5.97 3.40 0.11
CA SER A 85 7.26 3.99 -0.27
C SER A 85 7.15 5.49 -0.62
N ALA A 86 6.12 5.88 -1.37
CA ALA A 86 5.87 7.28 -1.72
C ALA A 86 5.58 8.11 -0.47
N LEU A 87 4.71 7.61 0.42
CA LEU A 87 4.38 8.25 1.70
C LEU A 87 5.61 8.40 2.60
N ASP A 88 6.40 7.34 2.74
CA ASP A 88 7.61 7.33 3.58
C ASP A 88 8.62 8.39 3.13
N LYS A 89 8.87 8.46 1.82
CA LYS A 89 9.75 9.45 1.20
C LYS A 89 9.23 10.87 1.39
N ALA A 90 7.95 11.10 1.14
CA ALA A 90 7.32 12.41 1.26
C ALA A 90 7.35 12.94 2.70
N LEU A 91 7.06 12.09 3.68
CA LEU A 91 7.11 12.43 5.09
C LEU A 91 8.54 12.74 5.55
N ASP A 92 9.54 11.99 5.08
CA ASP A 92 10.95 12.30 5.38
C ASP A 92 11.39 13.63 4.78
N LYS A 93 10.97 13.93 3.55
CA LYS A 93 11.30 15.21 2.92
C LYS A 93 10.67 16.38 3.68
N LYS A 94 9.47 16.21 4.22
CA LYS A 94 8.78 17.27 4.97
C LYS A 94 9.28 17.46 6.40
N PHE A 95 9.49 16.36 7.13
CA PHE A 95 9.75 16.39 8.57
C PHE A 95 11.19 15.99 8.94
N GLY A 96 12.07 15.81 7.96
CA GLY A 96 13.45 15.37 8.17
C GLY A 96 13.56 13.88 8.46
N ASN A 97 14.63 13.42 9.11
CA ASN A 97 14.82 12.01 9.41
C ASN A 97 13.82 11.49 10.46
N LYS A 98 13.49 10.19 10.39
CA LYS A 98 12.61 9.52 11.36
C LYS A 98 13.31 9.34 12.69
N ASN A 99 12.59 9.53 13.79
CA ASN A 99 13.04 9.17 15.12
C ASN A 99 12.14 8.05 15.68
N PRO A 100 12.65 6.82 15.87
CA PRO A 100 11.88 5.71 16.45
C PRO A 100 11.35 5.99 17.86
N GLU A 101 11.99 6.92 18.60
CA GLU A 101 11.57 7.30 19.96
C GLU A 101 10.55 8.46 19.96
N ASP A 102 10.16 8.98 18.78
CA ASP A 102 9.09 9.95 18.64
C ASP A 102 7.73 9.25 18.53
N HIS A 103 6.98 9.30 19.62
CA HIS A 103 5.63 8.75 19.75
C HIS A 103 4.54 9.83 19.72
N SER A 104 4.86 11.05 19.23
CA SER A 104 3.84 12.04 18.91
C SER A 104 2.96 11.55 17.76
N GLN A 105 1.81 12.17 17.53
CA GLN A 105 0.92 11.80 16.42
C GLN A 105 1.64 11.83 15.06
N VAL A 106 2.57 12.77 14.85
CA VAL A 106 3.39 12.84 13.62
C VAL A 106 4.50 11.78 13.64
N GLY A 107 5.18 11.57 14.78
CA GLY A 107 6.19 10.52 14.91
C GLY A 107 5.62 9.12 14.68
N SER A 108 4.48 8.82 15.28
CA SER A 108 3.78 7.53 15.18
C SER A 108 3.37 7.18 13.76
N ILE A 109 2.80 8.12 12.99
CA ILE A 109 2.39 7.83 11.60
C ILE A 109 3.60 7.56 10.70
N ARG A 110 4.68 8.31 10.91
CA ARG A 110 5.94 8.14 10.18
C ARG A 110 6.58 6.80 10.47
N ASN A 111 6.63 6.42 11.74
CA ASN A 111 7.14 5.11 12.14
C ASN A 111 6.25 3.98 11.59
N ILE A 112 4.93 4.09 11.69
CA ILE A 112 4.00 3.09 11.14
C ILE A 112 4.15 2.92 9.62
N ILE A 113 4.19 4.01 8.86
CA ILE A 113 4.36 3.94 7.39
C ILE A 113 5.71 3.33 7.01
N TYR A 114 6.78 3.68 7.73
CA TYR A 114 8.09 3.06 7.53
C TYR A 114 8.05 1.55 7.76
N MET A 115 7.38 1.10 8.84
CA MET A 115 7.26 -0.32 9.17
C MET A 115 6.48 -1.08 8.09
N ILE A 116 5.39 -0.49 7.58
CA ILE A 116 4.63 -1.03 6.45
C ILE A 116 5.53 -1.12 5.21
N ARG A 117 6.22 -0.05 4.83
CA ARG A 117 7.15 -0.06 3.68
C ARG A 117 8.20 -1.17 3.80
N CYS A 118 8.79 -1.33 4.99
CA CYS A 118 9.79 -2.38 5.23
C CYS A 118 9.19 -3.79 5.08
N ALA A 119 7.94 -4.01 5.49
CA ALA A 119 7.26 -5.29 5.30
C ALA A 119 7.16 -5.69 3.81
N PHE A 120 6.91 -4.72 2.93
CA PHE A 120 6.80 -4.95 1.49
C PHE A 120 8.13 -4.98 0.74
N THR A 121 9.23 -4.54 1.36
CA THR A 121 10.55 -4.44 0.68
C THR A 121 11.18 -5.80 0.42
N HIS A 122 10.92 -6.79 1.29
CA HIS A 122 11.60 -8.10 1.25
C HIS A 122 10.78 -9.19 0.53
N ASP A 123 9.48 -9.28 0.81
CA ASP A 123 8.56 -10.18 0.12
C ASP A 123 7.23 -9.46 -0.15
N PRO A 124 7.05 -8.86 -1.35
CA PRO A 124 5.82 -8.16 -1.71
C PRO A 124 4.57 -9.06 -1.74
N CYS A 125 4.74 -10.38 -1.89
CA CYS A 125 3.63 -11.34 -1.94
C CYS A 125 3.22 -11.82 -0.54
N ASN A 126 4.16 -11.83 0.42
CA ASN A 126 3.91 -12.12 1.83
C ASN A 126 4.57 -11.05 2.74
N PRO A 127 4.05 -9.81 2.73
CA PRO A 127 4.70 -8.69 3.38
C PRO A 127 4.79 -8.91 4.89
N THR A 128 6.03 -9.05 5.35
CA THR A 128 6.37 -9.34 6.75
C THR A 128 7.56 -8.50 7.15
N TRP A 129 7.49 -7.86 8.31
CA TRP A 129 8.59 -7.08 8.85
C TRP A 129 9.03 -7.64 10.20
N ILE A 130 10.33 -7.86 10.35
CA ILE A 130 10.93 -8.21 11.64
C ILE A 130 11.05 -6.92 12.44
N CYS A 131 10.29 -6.81 13.53
CA CYS A 131 10.34 -5.62 14.35
C CYS A 131 11.61 -5.62 15.20
N TYR A 132 12.47 -4.63 15.01
CA TYR A 132 13.68 -4.45 15.84
C TYR A 132 13.33 -3.83 17.19
N GLU A 133 14.09 -4.17 18.24
CA GLU A 133 13.89 -3.75 19.64
C GLU A 133 13.57 -2.25 19.79
N LYS A 134 14.25 -1.37 19.05
CA LYS A 134 14.02 0.08 19.09
C LYS A 134 12.59 0.52 18.73
N TYR A 135 11.85 -0.29 18.00
CA TYR A 135 10.45 -0.03 17.66
C TYR A 135 9.47 -0.75 18.60
N GLN A 136 9.94 -1.62 19.49
CA GLN A 136 9.10 -2.43 20.38
C GLN A 136 8.82 -1.77 21.74
N LYS A 137 9.59 -0.76 22.13
CA LYS A 137 9.64 -0.23 23.50
C LYS A 137 8.34 0.42 23.99
N LYS A 138 7.52 0.95 23.08
CA LYS A 138 6.27 1.67 23.39
C LYS A 138 5.28 1.55 22.24
N PRO A 139 3.96 1.59 22.54
CA PRO A 139 2.97 1.59 21.50
C PRO A 139 3.03 2.88 20.68
N TYR A 140 2.79 2.76 19.37
CA TYR A 140 2.53 3.92 18.52
C TYR A 140 1.03 4.17 18.50
N ALA A 141 0.62 5.33 19.02
CA ALA A 141 -0.78 5.74 19.09
C ALA A 141 -1.09 6.82 18.04
N LEU A 142 -2.15 6.61 17.27
CA LEU A 142 -2.68 7.60 16.33
C LEU A 142 -4.18 7.72 16.48
N THR A 143 -4.67 8.95 16.52
CA THR A 143 -6.09 9.24 16.44
C THR A 143 -6.36 9.95 15.12
N ILE A 144 -7.02 9.27 14.19
CA ILE A 144 -7.34 9.82 12.86
C ILE A 144 -8.85 10.08 12.80
N ASP A 145 -9.21 11.31 12.46
CA ASP A 145 -10.59 11.67 12.15
C ASP A 145 -10.97 11.06 10.80
N LYS A 146 -12.06 10.29 10.76
CA LYS A 146 -12.52 9.63 9.53
C LYS A 146 -12.87 10.61 8.42
N SER A 147 -13.21 11.86 8.75
CA SER A 147 -13.45 12.92 7.76
C SER A 147 -12.24 13.23 6.87
N VAL A 148 -11.05 12.78 7.26
CA VAL A 148 -9.83 12.89 6.45
C VAL A 148 -9.86 11.95 5.25
N SER A 149 -10.60 10.84 5.28
CA SER A 149 -10.69 9.93 4.15
C SER A 149 -11.59 10.51 3.07
N LYS A 150 -10.99 10.88 1.92
CA LYS A 150 -11.70 11.48 0.79
C LYS A 150 -11.94 10.48 -0.34
N ARG A 151 -11.07 9.48 -0.48
CA ARG A 151 -11.08 8.53 -1.61
C ARG A 151 -11.88 7.26 -1.34
N ILE A 152 -12.05 6.84 -0.08
CA ILE A 152 -12.75 5.59 0.27
C ILE A 152 -13.74 5.81 1.41
N ILE A 153 -15.01 5.54 1.11
CA ILE A 153 -16.10 5.59 2.09
C ILE A 153 -16.12 4.25 2.82
N PHE A 154 -15.69 4.23 4.08
CA PHE A 154 -15.95 3.10 4.97
C PHE A 154 -17.43 3.11 5.38
N ALA A 155 -18.08 1.95 5.42
CA ALA A 155 -19.50 1.83 5.76
C ALA A 155 -19.86 2.58 7.07
N GLU A 156 -21.00 3.27 7.04
CA GLU A 156 -21.36 4.47 7.83
C GLU A 156 -21.47 4.33 9.36
N ASN A 157 -21.16 3.19 10.00
CA ASN A 157 -21.61 2.94 11.37
C ASN A 157 -20.49 2.60 12.37
N SER A 158 -19.49 3.48 12.53
CA SER A 158 -18.61 3.45 13.71
C SER A 158 -17.98 4.82 13.97
N SER A 159 -17.67 5.10 15.25
CA SER A 159 -17.08 6.34 15.82
C SER A 159 -16.30 7.25 14.86
N GLN A 160 -16.44 8.59 15.04
CA GLN A 160 -15.80 9.64 14.23
C GLN A 160 -14.26 9.55 14.18
N THR A 161 -13.67 8.93 15.20
CA THR A 161 -12.22 8.75 15.33
C THR A 161 -11.85 7.27 15.35
N LEU A 162 -10.74 6.95 14.68
CA LEU A 162 -10.08 5.66 14.74
C LEU A 162 -8.77 5.78 15.51
N ASN A 163 -8.63 4.97 16.55
CA ASN A 163 -7.41 4.85 17.33
C ASN A 163 -6.61 3.67 16.79
N PHE A 164 -5.44 3.95 16.21
CA PHE A 164 -4.44 2.94 15.95
C PHE A 164 -3.55 2.89 17.18
N GLU A 165 -3.61 1.81 17.94
CA GLU A 165 -2.64 1.52 18.98
C GLU A 165 -1.88 0.27 18.54
N TYR A 166 -0.62 0.45 18.16
CA TYR A 166 0.23 -0.67 17.79
C TYR A 166 1.16 -1.02 18.95
N ASP A 167 0.76 -2.00 19.74
CA ASP A 167 1.51 -2.48 20.90
C ASP A 167 2.35 -3.72 20.53
N PHE A 168 3.66 -3.52 20.41
CA PHE A 168 4.62 -4.56 20.08
C PHE A 168 4.86 -5.56 21.23
N GLU A 169 4.58 -5.19 22.49
CA GLU A 169 4.73 -6.10 23.63
C GLU A 169 3.70 -7.22 23.62
N LYS A 170 2.57 -7.01 22.93
CA LYS A 170 1.50 -8.00 22.75
C LYS A 170 1.73 -8.95 21.57
N LEU A 171 2.77 -8.75 20.78
CA LEU A 171 3.10 -9.67 19.70
C LEU A 171 3.84 -10.89 20.26
N THR A 172 3.22 -12.06 20.10
CA THR A 172 3.88 -13.34 20.41
C THR A 172 4.97 -13.69 19.39
N ASP A 173 4.92 -13.08 18.20
CA ASP A 173 5.88 -13.26 17.12
C ASP A 173 6.76 -12.00 16.96
N THR A 174 8.05 -12.19 16.64
CA THR A 174 8.98 -11.10 16.30
C THR A 174 8.68 -10.45 14.94
N SER A 175 7.62 -10.90 14.26
CA SER A 175 7.26 -10.50 12.91
C SER A 175 5.86 -9.90 12.85
N VAL A 176 5.75 -8.74 12.19
CA VAL A 176 4.49 -8.07 11.91
C VAL A 176 4.10 -8.30 10.47
N ASN A 177 2.89 -8.82 10.24
CA ASN A 177 2.29 -8.88 8.91
C ASN A 177 1.26 -7.76 8.69
N PHE A 178 0.92 -7.49 7.43
CA PHE A 178 0.02 -6.42 7.01
C PHE A 178 -1.37 -6.43 7.70
N LYS A 179 -1.86 -7.59 8.16
CA LYS A 179 -3.17 -7.69 8.83
C LYS A 179 -3.19 -6.96 10.18
N HIS A 180 -2.04 -6.81 10.84
CA HIS A 180 -1.95 -6.08 12.10
C HIS A 180 -2.16 -4.56 11.94
N PHE A 181 -2.19 -4.03 10.71
CA PHE A 181 -2.48 -2.63 10.42
C PHE A 181 -3.92 -2.40 9.98
N HIS A 182 -4.87 -3.20 10.48
CA HIS A 182 -6.28 -3.21 10.03
C HIS A 182 -6.44 -3.46 8.50
N ALA A 183 -5.49 -4.20 7.92
CA ALA A 183 -5.47 -4.55 6.50
C ALA A 183 -5.62 -3.31 5.59
N LEU A 184 -6.40 -3.43 4.52
CA LEU A 184 -6.51 -2.40 3.49
C LEU A 184 -7.16 -1.12 4.01
N ASP A 185 -8.19 -1.26 4.86
CA ASP A 185 -8.95 -0.14 5.40
C ASP A 185 -8.07 0.75 6.29
N GLY A 186 -7.30 0.13 7.18
CA GLY A 186 -6.34 0.85 8.01
C GLY A 186 -5.26 1.55 7.20
N PHE A 187 -4.72 0.87 6.18
CA PHE A 187 -3.72 1.47 5.30
C PHE A 187 -4.22 2.74 4.61
N PHE A 188 -5.46 2.73 4.10
CA PHE A 188 -6.02 3.92 3.43
C PHE A 188 -6.17 5.11 4.35
N LEU A 189 -6.63 4.89 5.58
CA LEU A 189 -6.74 5.96 6.56
C LEU A 189 -5.38 6.55 6.93
N LEU A 190 -4.39 5.67 7.16
CA LEU A 190 -3.01 6.09 7.41
C LEU A 190 -2.45 6.90 6.24
N ALA A 191 -2.71 6.44 5.01
CA ALA A 191 -2.21 7.08 3.80
C ALA A 191 -2.86 8.45 3.53
N GLU A 192 -4.18 8.56 3.68
CA GLU A 192 -4.91 9.82 3.54
C GLU A 192 -4.48 10.82 4.62
N TYR A 193 -4.34 10.36 5.86
CA TYR A 193 -3.83 11.21 6.94
C TYR A 193 -2.42 11.71 6.65
N ALA A 194 -1.49 10.83 6.27
CA ALA A 194 -0.15 11.22 5.87
C ALA A 194 -0.16 12.18 4.66
N HIS A 195 -1.07 12.00 3.71
CA HIS A 195 -1.23 12.90 2.58
C HIS A 195 -1.65 14.32 3.03
N THR A 196 -2.57 14.45 3.99
CA THR A 196 -2.92 15.76 4.57
C THR A 196 -1.74 16.42 5.29
N LEU A 197 -0.94 15.62 6.00
CA LEU A 197 0.27 16.12 6.65
C LEU A 197 1.29 16.64 5.64
N VAL A 198 1.38 16.04 4.45
CA VAL A 198 2.32 16.47 3.39
C VAL A 198 1.79 17.69 2.62
N SER A 199 0.47 17.77 2.41
CA SER A 199 -0.15 18.81 1.58
C SER A 199 -0.34 20.17 2.25
N ASN A 200 -0.36 20.24 3.59
CA ASN A 200 -0.55 21.47 4.38
C ASN A 200 0.76 22.22 4.65
#